data_AF-A0A6A4VW39-F1
#
_entry.id   AF-A0A6A4VW39-F1
#
_cell.length_a   1.000
_cell.length_b   1.000
_cell.length_c   1.000
_cell.angle_alpha   90.00
_cell.angle_beta   90.00
_cell.angle_gamma   90.00
#
_symmetry.space_group_name_H-M   'P 1'
#
loop_
_entity.id
_entity.type
_entity.pdbx_description
1 polymer ?
#
loop_
_entity_poly.entity_id
_entity_poly.type
_entity_poly.pdbx_seq_one_letter_code
_entity_poly.pdbx_strand_id
1 'polypeptide(L)'
;MGVAGVEGRFRRSCERTLSVLRESVQVVLTIVRVLLDDPLYAWTLTPDKVNRLQQRDAHRSAVAAGDNRQAERALARLAEKLRGQEAGQVMTCAAQVSHLIQQARDPENLCRLFNGWQAYL
;
A
#
# COMPACT_ATOMS: atom_id res chain seq x y z
N MET A 1 17.63 10.98 -8.69
CA MET A 1 18.47 9.77 -8.44
C MET A 1 19.73 9.95 -9.27
N GLY A 2 20.93 9.83 -8.69
CA GLY A 2 22.18 10.06 -9.43
C GLY A 2 22.55 8.90 -10.37
N VAL A 3 23.80 8.86 -10.82
CA VAL A 3 24.33 7.80 -11.71
C VAL A 3 24.09 6.37 -11.20
N ALA A 4 24.03 6.19 -9.88
CA ALA A 4 23.78 4.89 -9.25
C ALA A 4 22.30 4.46 -9.25
N GLY A 5 21.38 5.29 -9.74
CA GLY A 5 19.95 4.99 -9.77
C GLY A 5 19.42 4.54 -8.39
N VAL A 6 18.68 3.42 -8.38
CA VAL A 6 18.09 2.80 -7.18
C VAL A 6 19.09 2.05 -6.31
N GLU A 7 20.22 1.59 -6.88
CA GLU A 7 21.23 0.77 -6.18
C GLU A 7 22.08 1.57 -5.17
N GLY A 8 22.00 2.90 -5.23
CA GLY A 8 22.73 3.79 -4.34
C GLY A 8 22.05 4.00 -2.98
N ARG A 9 21.92 5.28 -2.59
CA ARG A 9 21.37 5.67 -1.28
C ARG A 9 19.92 5.24 -1.09
N PHE A 10 19.16 5.15 -2.19
CA PHE A 10 17.74 4.81 -2.15
C PHE A 10 17.51 3.42 -1.57
N ARG A 11 18.08 2.37 -2.17
CA ARG A 11 17.97 1.00 -1.67
C ARG A 11 18.37 0.88 -0.21
N ARG A 12 19.54 1.41 0.17
CA ARG A 12 20.01 1.36 1.57
C ARG A 12 19.07 2.07 2.55
N SER A 13 18.52 3.22 2.15
CA SER A 13 17.57 3.95 2.97
C SER A 13 16.25 3.17 3.12
N CYS A 14 15.75 2.58 2.04
CA CYS A 14 14.56 1.71 2.07
C CYS A 14 14.77 0.49 2.98
N GLU A 15 15.93 -0.19 2.88
CA GLU A 15 16.26 -1.33 3.73
C GLU A 15 16.32 -0.94 5.21
N ARG A 16 16.95 0.19 5.54
CA ARG A 16 17.04 0.65 6.92
C ARG A 16 15.68 1.05 7.47
N THR A 17 14.90 1.82 6.72
CA THR A 17 13.54 2.22 7.11
C THR A 17 12.66 1.00 7.30
N LEU A 18 12.72 0.02 6.38
CA LEU A 18 11.95 -1.21 6.50
C LEU A 18 12.36 -2.02 7.73
N SER A 19 13.65 -2.11 8.05
CA SER A 19 14.14 -2.74 9.30
C SER A 19 13.49 -2.11 10.53
N VAL A 20 13.51 -0.78 10.64
CA VAL A 20 12.90 -0.06 11.76
C VAL A 20 11.40 -0.33 11.83
N LEU A 21 10.70 -0.31 10.69
CA LEU A 21 9.28 -0.63 10.64
C LEU A 21 8.96 -2.07 11.09
N ARG A 22 9.81 -3.05 10.73
CA ARG A 22 9.68 -4.44 11.19
C ARG A 22 9.93 -4.57 12.68
N GLU A 23 10.95 -3.89 13.20
CA GLU A 23 11.28 -3.84 14.64
C GLU A 23 10.12 -3.25 15.45
N SER A 24 9.44 -2.21 14.93
CA SER A 24 8.32 -1.54 15.59
C SER A 24 6.94 -1.97 15.07
N VAL A 25 6.80 -3.20 14.54
CA VAL A 25 5.56 -3.66 13.88
C VAL A 25 4.32 -3.52 14.77
N GLN A 26 4.45 -3.81 16.07
CA GLN A 26 3.34 -3.75 17.00
C GLN A 26 2.81 -2.32 17.17
N VAL A 27 3.70 -1.33 17.20
CA VAL A 27 3.32 0.09 17.32
C VAL A 27 2.54 0.52 16.09
N VAL A 28 3.04 0.19 14.90
CA VAL A 28 2.38 0.54 13.63
C VAL A 28 0.99 -0.10 13.54
N LEU A 29 0.87 -1.40 13.87
CA LEU A 29 -0.41 -2.10 13.86
C LEU A 29 -1.39 -1.53 14.88
N THR A 30 -0.92 -1.16 16.07
CA THR A 30 -1.78 -0.54 17.09
C THR A 30 -2.32 0.81 16.61
N ILE A 31 -1.48 1.67 16.02
CA ILE A 31 -1.92 2.98 15.50
C ILE A 31 -2.99 2.79 14.42
N VAL A 32 -2.77 1.89 13.45
CA VAL A 32 -3.73 1.65 12.37
C VAL A 32 -5.03 1.02 12.90
N ARG A 33 -4.94 0.16 13.93
CA ARG A 33 -6.11 -0.43 14.57
C ARG A 33 -7.00 0.61 15.24
N VAL A 34 -6.42 1.61 15.89
CA VAL A 34 -7.20 2.72 16.48
C VAL A 34 -8.03 3.45 15.42
N LEU A 35 -7.50 3.63 14.21
CA LEU A 35 -8.26 4.23 13.10
C LEU A 35 -9.39 3.33 12.60
N LEU A 36 -9.25 2.00 12.73
CA LEU A 36 -10.27 1.04 12.32
C LEU A 36 -11.51 1.11 13.20
N ASP A 37 -11.30 1.39 14.49
CA ASP A 37 -12.36 1.50 15.49
C ASP A 37 -12.98 2.92 15.53
N ASP A 38 -12.56 3.86 14.67
CA ASP A 38 -13.17 5.19 14.57
C ASP A 38 -14.56 5.11 13.90
N PRO A 39 -15.67 5.39 14.62
CA PRO A 39 -17.02 5.28 14.08
C PRO A 39 -17.34 6.33 13.00
N LEU A 40 -16.52 7.36 12.84
CA LEU A 40 -16.69 8.39 11.81
C LEU A 40 -16.00 8.03 10.49
N TYR A 41 -15.14 7.00 10.49
CA TYR A 41 -14.37 6.63 9.30
C TYR A 41 -15.02 5.47 8.52
N ALA A 42 -15.34 5.71 7.25
CA ALA A 42 -15.88 4.68 6.36
C ALA A 42 -14.77 4.05 5.50
N TRP A 43 -14.38 2.83 5.83
CA TRP A 43 -13.31 2.07 5.14
C TRP A 43 -13.70 1.51 3.77
N THR A 44 -15.00 1.48 3.46
CA THR A 44 -15.51 0.96 2.18
C THR A 44 -15.94 2.10 1.27
N LEU A 45 -15.36 2.17 0.07
CA LEU A 45 -15.94 2.97 -1.01
C LEU A 45 -17.20 2.28 -1.52
N THR A 46 -18.32 2.99 -1.53
CA THR A 46 -19.54 2.48 -2.19
C THR A 46 -19.28 2.35 -3.69
N PRO A 47 -19.89 1.36 -4.38
CA PRO A 47 -19.73 1.18 -5.82
C PRO A 47 -20.01 2.47 -6.61
N ASP A 48 -21.01 3.24 -6.19
CA ASP A 48 -21.31 4.56 -6.75
C ASP A 48 -20.17 5.57 -6.60
N LYS A 49 -19.51 5.60 -5.43
CA LYS A 49 -18.34 6.46 -5.21
C LYS A 49 -17.17 6.03 -6.08
N VAL A 50 -16.93 4.72 -6.22
CA VAL A 50 -15.87 4.19 -7.12
C VAL A 50 -16.17 4.58 -8.57
N ASN A 51 -17.41 4.39 -9.03
CA ASN A 51 -17.82 4.69 -10.39
C ASN A 51 -17.70 6.20 -10.69
N ARG A 52 -18.04 7.09 -9.74
CA ARG A 52 -17.86 8.54 -9.89
C ARG A 52 -16.43 9.03 -9.78
N LEU A 53 -15.56 8.30 -9.08
CA LEU A 53 -14.13 8.61 -9.07
C LEU A 53 -13.47 8.21 -10.41
N GLN A 54 -14.00 7.19 -11.07
CA GLN A 54 -13.55 6.73 -12.38
C GLN A 54 -14.21 7.49 -13.55
N GLN A 55 -15.46 7.93 -13.39
CA GLN A 55 -16.21 8.71 -14.36
C GLN A 55 -16.29 10.16 -13.90
N ARG A 56 -15.58 11.04 -14.59
CA ARG A 56 -15.56 12.48 -14.34
C ARG A 56 -16.93 13.10 -14.67
N ASP A 57 -17.95 12.95 -13.80
CA ASP A 57 -19.06 13.90 -13.57
C ASP A 57 -20.12 13.43 -12.55
N ALA A 58 -20.87 14.43 -12.05
CA ALA A 58 -21.53 14.56 -10.76
C ALA A 58 -22.69 13.61 -10.40
N HIS A 59 -22.77 13.21 -9.11
CA HIS A 59 -23.86 13.53 -8.14
C HIS A 59 -23.55 12.83 -6.80
N ARG A 60 -24.23 13.11 -5.67
CA ARG A 60 -23.89 12.55 -4.33
C ARG A 60 -24.48 11.14 -4.14
N SER A 61 -23.80 10.24 -3.42
CA SER A 61 -24.39 9.01 -2.84
C SER A 61 -23.92 8.82 -1.42
N ALA A 62 -24.89 8.37 -0.64
CA ALA A 62 -24.89 8.16 0.78
C ALA A 62 -23.75 7.25 1.27
N VAL A 63 -23.37 7.52 2.52
CA VAL A 63 -22.43 6.76 3.32
C VAL A 63 -23.09 5.44 3.66
N ALA A 64 -22.69 4.35 3.00
CA ALA A 64 -22.99 3.02 3.52
C ALA A 64 -22.14 2.82 4.77
N ALA A 65 -22.77 2.51 5.90
CA ALA A 65 -22.07 2.06 7.10
C ALA A 65 -21.30 0.78 6.72
N GLY A 66 -19.99 0.94 6.53
CA GLY A 66 -19.13 -0.06 5.94
C GLY A 66 -18.88 -1.21 6.90
N ASP A 67 -19.05 -2.43 6.41
CA ASP A 67 -18.60 -3.64 7.08
C ASP A 67 -17.08 -3.55 7.33
N ASN A 68 -16.67 -3.52 8.60
CA ASN A 68 -15.25 -3.41 9.00
C ASN A 68 -14.40 -4.60 8.56
N ARG A 69 -15.01 -5.69 8.03
CA ARG A 69 -14.29 -6.83 7.45
C ARG A 69 -13.24 -6.43 6.42
N GLN A 70 -13.49 -5.41 5.60
CA GLN A 70 -12.49 -4.97 4.61
C GLN A 70 -11.28 -4.28 5.29
N ALA A 71 -11.53 -3.52 6.35
CA ALA A 71 -10.50 -2.87 7.14
C ALA A 71 -9.67 -3.92 7.91
N GLU A 72 -10.31 -4.93 8.49
CA GLU A 72 -9.64 -6.05 9.18
C GLU A 72 -8.75 -6.85 8.22
N ARG A 73 -9.24 -7.13 7.00
CA ARG A 73 -8.44 -7.75 5.94
C ARG A 73 -7.22 -6.91 5.55
N ALA A 74 -7.39 -5.58 5.47
CA ALA A 74 -6.29 -4.67 5.18
C ALA A 74 -5.24 -4.66 6.32
N LEU A 75 -5.69 -4.71 7.58
CA LEU A 75 -4.81 -4.81 8.75
C LEU A 75 -4.02 -6.13 8.76
N ALA A 76 -4.67 -7.25 8.45
CA ALA A 76 -4.00 -8.55 8.32
C ALA A 76 -2.92 -8.53 7.22
N ARG A 77 -3.26 -8.00 6.03
CA ARG A 77 -2.31 -7.79 4.93
C ARG A 77 -1.14 -6.88 5.33
N LEU A 78 -1.40 -5.81 6.08
CA LEU A 78 -0.35 -4.92 6.56
C LEU A 78 0.60 -5.66 7.52
N ALA A 79 0.07 -6.48 8.42
CA ALA A 79 0.85 -7.28 9.34
C ALA A 79 1.76 -8.28 8.60
N GLU A 80 1.24 -8.96 7.57
CA GLU A 80 2.02 -9.84 6.69
C GLU A 80 3.18 -9.07 6.02
N LYS A 81 2.88 -7.92 5.39
CA LYS A 81 3.87 -7.08 4.71
C LYS A 81 5.00 -6.61 5.65
N LEU A 82 4.65 -6.18 6.86
CA LEU A 82 5.62 -5.72 7.87
C LEU A 82 6.43 -6.87 8.49
N ARG A 83 5.92 -8.11 8.44
CA ARG A 83 6.67 -9.32 8.83
C ARG A 83 7.53 -9.88 7.68
N GLY A 84 7.44 -9.29 6.49
CA GLY A 84 8.12 -9.78 5.30
C GLY A 84 7.48 -11.02 4.70
N GLN A 85 6.20 -11.24 4.96
CA GLN A 85 5.42 -12.33 4.37
C GLN A 85 4.66 -11.78 3.17
N GLU A 86 5.00 -12.25 1.97
CA GLU A 86 4.32 -11.86 0.74
C GLU A 86 4.16 -13.08 -0.16
N ALA A 87 2.93 -13.30 -0.65
CA ALA A 87 2.57 -14.47 -1.47
C ALA A 87 2.99 -15.83 -0.88
N GLY A 88 2.97 -15.97 0.45
CA GLY A 88 3.36 -17.20 1.15
C GLY A 88 4.87 -17.40 1.32
N GLN A 89 5.69 -16.46 0.88
CA GLN A 89 7.14 -16.49 1.06
C GLN A 89 7.57 -15.51 2.16
N VAL A 90 8.55 -15.92 2.97
CA VAL A 90 9.18 -15.07 3.98
C VAL A 90 10.45 -14.47 3.40
N MET A 91 10.55 -13.15 3.39
CA MET A 91 11.65 -12.40 2.79
C MET A 91 12.42 -11.60 3.84
N THR A 92 13.73 -11.50 3.67
CA THR A 92 14.56 -10.53 4.42
C THR A 92 14.22 -9.10 4.02
N CYS A 93 14.64 -8.10 4.80
CA CYS A 93 14.42 -6.69 4.44
C CYS A 93 15.05 -6.35 3.07
N ALA A 94 16.27 -6.82 2.82
CA ALA A 94 16.96 -6.61 1.54
C ALA A 94 16.24 -7.30 0.37
N ALA A 95 15.76 -8.53 0.57
CA ALA A 95 15.02 -9.25 -0.46
C ALA A 95 13.67 -8.58 -0.77
N GLN A 96 12.92 -8.19 0.27
CA GLN A 96 11.63 -7.50 0.10
C GLN A 96 11.82 -6.15 -0.60
N VAL A 97 12.81 -5.34 -0.20
CA VAL A 97 13.11 -4.07 -0.89
C VAL A 97 13.48 -4.31 -2.35
N SER A 98 14.31 -5.32 -2.64
CA SER A 98 14.65 -5.70 -4.02
C SER A 98 13.41 -6.04 -4.83
N HIS A 99 12.51 -6.85 -4.26
CA HIS A 99 11.27 -7.28 -4.90
C HIS A 99 10.35 -6.10 -5.19
N LEU A 100 10.14 -5.21 -4.22
CA LEU A 100 9.30 -4.01 -4.39
C LEU A 100 9.88 -3.07 -5.45
N ILE A 101 11.20 -2.89 -5.49
CA ILE A 101 11.86 -2.08 -6.53
C ILE A 101 11.66 -2.70 -7.91
N GLN A 102 11.78 -4.03 -8.03
CA GLN A 102 11.55 -4.73 -9.30
C GLN A 102 10.11 -4.58 -9.76
N GLN A 103 9.13 -4.85 -8.89
CA GLN A 103 7.71 -4.69 -9.21
C GLN A 103 7.36 -3.27 -9.65
N ALA A 104 7.90 -2.26 -8.97
CA ALA A 104 7.65 -0.85 -9.27
C ALA A 104 8.29 -0.37 -10.58
N ARG A 105 9.28 -1.11 -11.11
CA ARG A 105 9.99 -0.76 -12.36
C ARG A 105 9.61 -1.67 -13.54
N ASP A 106 8.76 -2.66 -13.31
CA ASP A 106 8.36 -3.63 -14.32
C ASP A 106 7.47 -2.96 -15.39
N PRO A 107 7.90 -2.94 -16.67
CA PRO A 107 7.13 -2.36 -17.76
C PRO A 107 5.74 -2.99 -17.92
N GLU A 108 5.58 -4.28 -17.61
CA GLU A 108 4.29 -4.97 -17.70
C GLU A 108 3.28 -4.48 -16.65
N ASN A 109 3.76 -4.07 -15.48
CA ASN A 109 2.92 -3.46 -14.45
C ASN A 109 2.63 -2.00 -14.80
N LEU A 110 3.66 -1.27 -15.25
CA LEU A 110 3.58 0.15 -15.58
C LEU A 110 2.63 0.41 -16.76
N CYS A 111 2.60 -0.44 -17.78
CA CYS A 111 1.73 -0.26 -18.94
C CYS A 111 0.23 -0.47 -18.62
N ARG A 112 -0.09 -1.08 -17.47
CA ARG A 112 -1.46 -1.30 -17.00
C ARG A 112 -1.96 -0.23 -16.04
N LEU A 113 -1.10 0.71 -15.63
CA LEU A 113 -1.50 1.81 -14.77
C LEU A 113 -2.47 2.74 -15.51
N PHE A 114 -3.35 3.40 -14.74
CA PHE A 114 -4.22 4.44 -15.29
C PHE A 114 -3.36 5.54 -15.91
N ASN A 115 -3.67 5.93 -17.15
CA ASN A 115 -2.84 6.85 -17.97
C ASN A 115 -2.46 8.16 -17.25
N GLY A 116 -3.33 8.67 -16.37
CA GLY A 116 -3.07 9.89 -15.58
C GLY A 116 -1.96 9.77 -14.54
N TRP A 117 -1.47 8.56 -14.23
CA TRP A 117 -0.31 8.33 -13.36
C TRP A 117 1.02 8.58 -14.07
N GLN A 118 1.02 8.75 -15.38
CA GLN A 118 2.21 9.07 -16.18
C GLN A 118 3.37 8.09 -15.96
N ALA A 119 3.11 6.80 -16.17
CA ALA A 119 4.08 5.71 -15.94
C ALA A 119 5.38 5.77 -16.80
N TYR A 120 5.44 6.70 -17.75
CA TYR A 120 6.57 6.95 -18.65
C TYR A 120 7.56 8.02 -18.13
N LEU A 121 7.26 8.65 -16.99
CA LEU A 121 8.14 9.61 -16.31
C LEU A 121 9.11 8.91 -15.35
#